data_AF-A0A950MVC3-F1
#
_entry.id   AF-A0A950MVC3-F1
#
_cell.length_a   1.000
_cell.length_b   1.000
_cell.length_c   1.000
_cell.angle_alpha   90.00
_cell.angle_beta   90.00
_cell.angle_gamma   90.00
#
_symmetry.space_group_name_H-M   'P 1'
#
loop_
_entity.id
_entity.type
_entity.pdbx_description
1 polymer ?
#
loop_
_entity_poly.entity_id
_entity_poly.type
_entity_poly.pdbx_seq_one_letter_code
_entity_poly.pdbx_strand_id
1 'polypeptide(L)' 'MSAFGLYVIGFIILLCGLIYAAYLVHVPQTWIIVGTLVVVGIGVMSAVSHTKHRDPPAEPPVA' A
#
# COMPACT_ATOMS: atom_id res chain seq x y z
N MET A 1 -12.63 13.58 6.90
CA MET A 1 -12.61 12.30 6.16
C MET A 1 -11.14 11.97 5.96
N SER A 2 -10.62 11.06 6.78
CA SER A 2 -9.19 10.91 7.04
C SER A 2 -8.42 10.55 5.77
N ALA A 3 -7.30 11.22 5.51
CA ALA A 3 -6.39 10.93 4.39
C ALA A 3 -5.97 9.44 4.34
N PHE A 4 -6.02 8.77 5.49
CA PHE A 4 -5.90 7.31 5.61
C PHE A 4 -6.89 6.53 4.73
N GLY A 5 -8.17 6.89 4.72
CA GLY A 5 -9.17 6.23 3.89
C GLY A 5 -8.87 6.39 2.40
N LEU A 6 -8.43 7.59 1.98
CA LEU A 6 -8.07 7.87 0.59
C LEU A 6 -6.80 7.12 0.16
N TYR A 7 -5.83 6.97 1.06
CA TYR A 7 -4.63 6.16 0.85
C TYR A 7 -4.98 4.67 0.66
N VAL A 8 -5.81 4.10 1.53
CA VAL A 8 -6.23 2.70 1.44
C VAL A 8 -7.00 2.45 0.14
N ILE A 9 -7.88 3.38 -0.26
CA ILE A 9 -8.61 3.31 -1.52
C ILE A 9 -7.64 3.35 -2.72
N GLY A 10 -6.72 4.32 -2.76
CA GLY A 10 -5.72 4.41 -3.82
C GLY A 10 -4.85 3.16 -3.92
N PHE A 11 -4.53 2.57 -2.76
CA PHE A 11 -3.77 1.33 -2.68
C PHE A 11 -4.53 0.12 -3.27
N ILE A 12 -5.82 -0.03 -2.94
CA ILE A 12 -6.67 -1.09 -3.52
C ILE A 12 -6.81 -0.92 -5.04
N ILE A 13 -6.98 0.32 -5.52
CA ILE A 13 -7.07 0.60 -6.96
C ILE A 13 -5.77 0.21 -7.68
N LEU A 14 -4.61 0.54 -7.10
CA LEU A 14 -3.30 0.16 -7.66
C LEU A 14 -3.15 -1.36 -7.74
N LEU A 15 -3.57 -2.06 -6.69
CA LEU A 15 -3.52 -3.51 -6.60
C LEU A 15 -4.40 -4.19 -7.65
N CYS A 16 -5.65 -3.74 -7.81
CA CYS A 16 -6.55 -4.24 -8.85
C CYS A 16 -6.02 -3.94 -10.27
N GLY A 17 -5.48 -2.75 -10.50
CA GLY A 17 -4.91 -2.36 -11.80
C GLY A 17 -3.71 -3.22 -12.20
N LEU A 18 -2.84 -3.57 -11.26
CA LEU A 18 -1.67 -4.39 -11.54
C LEU A 18 -2.06 -5.86 -11.84
N ILE A 19 -3.03 -6.41 -11.12
CA ILE A 19 -3.58 -7.75 -11.39
C ILE A 19 -4.18 -7.78 -12.81
N TYR A 20 -4.95 -6.75 -13.17
CA TYR A 20 -5.58 -6.64 -14.48
C TYR A 20 -4.56 -6.50 -15.62
N ALA A 21 -3.50 -5.70 -15.41
CA ALA A 21 -2.40 -5.57 -16.36
C ALA A 21 -1.64 -6.90 -16.57
N ALA A 22 -1.36 -7.64 -15.49
CA ALA A 22 -0.69 -8.94 -15.57
C ALA A 22 -1.55 -9.97 -16.33
N TYR A 23 -2.88 -9.90 -16.19
CA TYR A 23 -3.81 -10.72 -16.95
C TYR A 23 -3.80 -10.39 -18.45
N LEU A 24 -3.75 -9.10 -18.82
CA LEU A 24 -3.71 -8.64 -20.21
C LEU A 24 -2.43 -9.04 -20.96
N VAL A 25 -1.30 -9.14 -20.25
CA VAL A 25 0.00 -9.52 -20.83
C VAL A 25 0.10 -11.04 -21.09
N HIS A 26 -0.95 -11.84 -20.81
CA HIS A 26 -0.97 -13.30 -21.00
C HIS A 26 0.19 -14.02 -20.30
N VAL A 27 0.62 -13.48 -19.15
CA VAL A 27 1.68 -14.09 -18.35
C VAL A 27 1.17 -15.40 -17.75
N PRO A 28 2.00 -16.46 -17.64
CA PRO A 28 1.58 -17.72 -17.03
C PRO A 28 0.97 -17.50 -15.64
N GLN A 29 -0.18 -18.13 -15.37
CA GLN A 29 -0.99 -17.91 -14.16
C GLN A 29 -0.18 -18.03 -12.85
N THR A 30 0.80 -18.94 -12.82
CA THR A 30 1.72 -19.11 -11.68
C THR A 30 2.49 -17.84 -11.34
N TRP A 31 2.96 -17.12 -12.36
CA TRP A 31 3.67 -15.85 -12.19
C TRP A 31 2.74 -14.70 -11.83
N ILE A 32 1.49 -14.72 -12.30
CA ILE A 32 0.47 -13.75 -11.88
C ILE A 32 0.21 -13.89 -10.37
N ILE A 33 0.09 -15.13 -9.86
CA ILE A 33 -0.14 -15.39 -8.44
C ILE A 33 1.06 -14.90 -7.61
N VAL A 34 2.29 -15.27 -7.99
CA VAL A 34 3.51 -14.85 -7.29
C VAL A 34 3.65 -13.32 -7.31
N GLY A 35 3.49 -12.69 -8.48
CA GLY A 35 3.57 -11.24 -8.64
C GLY A 35 2.50 -10.50 -7.84
N THR A 36 1.27 -11.02 -7.83
CA THR A 36 0.17 -10.47 -7.03
C THR A 36 0.51 -10.54 -5.54
N LEU A 37 0.99 -11.68 -5.06
CA LEU A 37 1.27 -11.89 -3.64
C LEU A 37 2.41 -10.99 -3.13
N VAL A 38 3.46 -10.81 -3.94
CA VAL A 38 4.56 -9.86 -3.64
C VAL A 38 4.06 -8.42 -3.59
N VAL A 39 3.24 -8.00 -4.56
CA VAL A 39 2.73 -6.62 -4.62
C VAL A 39 1.74 -6.33 -3.50
N VAL A 40 0.87 -7.29 -3.16
CA VAL A 40 0.02 -7.23 -1.99
C VAL A 40 0.88 -6.97 -0.74
N GLY A 41 1.97 -7.72 -0.56
CA GLY A 41 2.90 -7.54 0.55
C GLY A 41 3.54 -6.16 0.61
N ILE A 42 4.15 -5.70 -0.49
CA ILE A 42 4.78 -4.36 -0.58
C ILE A 42 3.77 -3.25 -0.28
N GLY A 43 2.58 -3.45 -0.78
CA GLY A 43 1.52 -2.50 -0.64
C GLY A 43 0.93 -2.38 0.76
N VAL A 44 0.77 -3.51 1.46
CA VAL A 44 0.43 -3.54 2.88
C VAL A 44 1.55 -2.88 3.70
N MET A 45 2.82 -3.16 3.42
CA MET A 45 3.95 -2.50 4.10
C MET A 45 3.95 -0.98 3.90
N SER A 46 3.63 -0.51 2.69
CA SER A 46 3.52 0.92 2.40
C SER A 46 2.35 1.56 3.17
N ALA A 47 1.22 0.85 3.26
CA ALA A 47 0.06 1.30 4.04
C ALA A 47 0.34 1.42 5.52
N VAL A 48 1.04 0.46 6.11
CA VAL A 48 1.44 0.49 7.53
C VAL A 48 2.55 1.52 7.77
N SER A 49 3.44 1.76 6.82
CA SER A 49 4.47 2.80 6.97
C SER A 49 3.85 4.21 7.03
N HIS A 50 2.75 4.43 6.30
CA HIS A 50 2.00 5.69 6.35
C HIS A 50 1.24 5.93 7.67
N THR A 51 0.98 4.88 8.46
CA THR A 51 0.39 5.04 9.81
C THR A 51 1.40 5.43 10.87
N LYS A 52 2.71 5.36 10.58
CA LYS A 52 3.78 5.72 11.52
C LYS A 52 4.12 7.22 11.54
N HIS A 53 3.16 8.09 11.24
CA HIS A 53 3.32 9.55 11.35
C HIS A 53 2.52 10.12 12.51
N ARG A 54 3.13 10.13 13.70
CA ARG A 54 3.35 11.30 14.57
C ARG A 54 3.72 10.81 15.97
N ASP A 55 5.02 10.78 16.26
CA ASP A 55 5.47 11.19 17.58
C ASP A 55 5.69 12.70 17.48
N PRO A 56 4.84 13.54 18.11
CA PRO A 56 5.13 14.97 18.24
C PRO A 56 6.48 15.13 18.94
N PRO A 57 7.33 16.08 18.54
CA PRO A 57 8.51 16.43 19.32
C PRO A 57 8.06 16.73 20.74
N ALA A 58 8.60 16.01 21.72
CA ALA A 58 8.38 16.30 23.12
C ALA A 58 8.93 17.70 23.39
N GLU A 59 8.05 18.70 23.38
CA GLU A 59 8.41 20.09 23.69
C GLU A 59 8.69 20.18 25.20
N PRO A 60 9.93 20.49 25.62
CA PRO A 60 10.26 20.58 27.04
C PRO A 60 9.56 21.81 27.66
N PRO A 61 9.00 21.72 28.87
CA PRO A 61 8.43 22.87 29.56
C PRO A 61 9.56 23.82 29.97
N VAL A 62 9.64 25.00 29.33
CA VAL A 62 10.54 26.08 29.74
C VAL A 62 9.81 26.92 30.79
N ALA A 63 10.37 26.91 32.00
CA ALA A 63 9.90 27.57 33.21
C ALA A 63 10.08 29.10 33.19
#